data_AF-J6HBP9-F1
#
_entry.id   AF-J6HBP9-F1
#
_cell.length_a   1.000
_cell.length_b   1.000
_cell.length_c   1.000
_cell.angle_alpha   90.00
_cell.angle_beta   90.00
_cell.angle_gamma   90.00
#
_symmetry.space_group_name_H-M   'P 1'
#
loop_
_entity.id
_entity.type
_entity.pdbx_description
1 polymer ?
#
loop_
_entity_poly.entity_id
_entity_poly.type
_entity_poly.pdbx_seq_one_letter_code
_entity_poly.pdbx_strand_id
1 'polypeptide(L)'
;MCIEKRLELIESKQQWLFENTELSRMLYEYNITLEQDKRINDLLQDYRNKIDNGEKITSSEYESEILKIVNEDKPTADYHFAESYLELCFKEQRWEDVFEELYRDSIKFSHYFKK
;
A
#
# COMPACT_ATOMS: atom_id res chain seq x y z
N MET A 1 14.35 -16.31 15.03
CA MET A 1 14.32 -15.58 13.74
C MET A 1 15.24 -16.34 12.77
N CYS A 2 14.69 -17.11 11.82
CA CYS A 2 15.46 -17.99 10.94
C CYS A 2 16.29 -17.20 9.90
N ILE A 3 17.39 -17.81 9.46
CA ILE A 3 18.31 -17.27 8.45
C ILE A 3 17.57 -17.00 7.13
N GLU A 4 16.59 -17.83 6.79
CA GLU A 4 15.76 -17.72 5.58
C GLU A 4 14.96 -16.40 5.55
N LYS A 5 14.28 -16.05 6.65
CA LYS A 5 13.54 -14.77 6.75
C LYS A 5 14.45 -13.55 6.62
N ARG A 6 15.73 -13.67 7.00
CA ARG A 6 16.73 -12.59 6.83
C ARG A 6 17.22 -12.49 5.38
N LEU A 7 17.38 -13.62 4.70
CA LEU A 7 17.73 -13.65 3.27
C LEU A 7 16.62 -13.03 2.42
N GLU A 8 15.37 -13.46 2.62
CA GLU A 8 14.21 -12.91 1.91
C GLU A 8 14.09 -11.39 2.10
N LEU A 9 14.30 -10.89 3.32
CA LEU A 9 14.30 -9.45 3.60
C LEU A 9 15.42 -8.70 2.86
N ILE A 10 16.61 -9.28 2.77
CA ILE A 10 17.76 -8.67 2.10
C ILE A 10 17.56 -8.67 0.58
N GLU A 11 17.10 -9.79 0.00
CA GLU A 11 16.85 -9.91 -1.44
C GLU A 11 15.79 -8.91 -1.91
N SER A 12 14.77 -8.70 -1.10
CA SER A 12 13.68 -7.76 -1.41
C SER A 12 14.10 -6.32 -1.31
N LYS A 13 14.92 -5.99 -0.30
CA LYS A 13 15.54 -4.67 -0.22
C LYS A 13 16.48 -4.41 -1.39
N GLN A 14 17.22 -5.42 -1.85
CA GLN A 14 18.05 -5.32 -3.04
C GLN A 14 17.22 -5.09 -4.30
N GLN A 15 16.09 -5.78 -4.43
CA GLN A 15 15.17 -5.59 -5.55
C GLN A 15 14.54 -4.19 -5.54
N TRP A 16 14.08 -3.71 -4.38
CA TRP A 16 13.55 -2.35 -4.23
C TRP A 16 14.59 -1.26 -4.49
N LEU A 17 15.83 -1.46 -4.04
CA LEU A 17 16.96 -0.56 -4.36
C LEU A 17 17.29 -0.56 -5.86
N PHE A 18 17.07 -1.69 -6.55
CA PHE A 18 17.31 -1.82 -7.99
C PHE A 18 16.18 -1.21 -8.82
N GLU A 19 14.92 -1.43 -8.44
CA GLU A 19 13.73 -0.83 -9.08
C GLU A 19 13.75 0.70 -8.94
N ASN A 20 14.19 1.21 -7.78
CA ASN A 20 14.42 2.63 -7.51
C ASN A 20 13.19 3.51 -7.83
N THR A 21 12.00 2.93 -7.77
CA THR A 21 10.74 3.66 -7.93
C THR A 21 10.36 4.37 -6.64
N GLU A 22 9.47 5.35 -6.73
CA GLU A 22 9.01 6.09 -5.56
C GLU A 22 8.34 5.16 -4.54
N LEU A 23 7.61 4.13 -5.00
CA LEU A 23 7.02 3.09 -4.16
C LEU A 23 8.08 2.26 -3.44
N SER A 24 9.09 1.77 -4.17
CA SER A 24 10.18 0.97 -3.59
C SER A 24 10.99 1.76 -2.55
N ARG A 25 11.21 3.06 -2.77
CA ARG A 25 11.85 3.95 -1.79
C ARG A 25 11.02 4.10 -0.53
N MET A 26 9.72 4.32 -0.67
CA MET A 26 8.80 4.41 0.46
C MET A 26 8.83 3.12 1.29
N LEU A 27 8.70 1.95 0.67
CA LEU A 27 8.78 0.65 1.35
C LEU A 27 10.10 0.48 2.11
N TYR A 28 11.20 0.94 1.52
CA TYR A 28 12.51 0.91 2.15
C TYR A 28 12.62 1.87 3.36
N GLU A 29 12.17 3.12 3.22
CA GLU A 29 12.21 4.14 4.28
C GLU A 29 11.37 3.75 5.49
N TYR A 30 10.17 3.21 5.25
CA TYR A 30 9.30 2.69 6.31
C TYR A 30 9.72 1.30 6.80
N ASN A 31 10.80 0.73 6.25
CA ASN A 31 11.34 -0.57 6.62
C ASN A 31 10.28 -1.68 6.58
N ILE A 32 9.41 -1.64 5.56
CA ILE A 32 8.36 -2.62 5.35
C ILE A 32 9.01 -3.97 5.04
N THR A 33 8.51 -5.03 5.66
CA THR A 33 8.95 -6.39 5.37
C THR A 33 8.18 -6.98 4.19
N LEU A 34 8.74 -7.97 3.51
CA LEU A 34 8.02 -8.71 2.46
C LEU A 34 6.69 -9.29 2.94
N GLU A 35 6.64 -9.75 4.19
CA GLU A 35 5.43 -10.35 4.74
C GLU A 35 4.34 -9.28 4.87
N GLN A 36 4.71 -8.07 5.28
CA GLN A 36 3.81 -6.92 5.31
C GLN A 36 3.42 -6.48 3.90
N ASP A 37 4.35 -6.34 2.96
CA ASP A 37 4.05 -5.98 1.57
C ASP A 37 3.10 -6.99 0.90
N LYS A 38 3.31 -8.30 1.12
CA LYS A 38 2.38 -9.34 0.66
C LYS A 38 0.99 -9.17 1.28
N ARG A 39 0.90 -8.91 2.59
CA ARG A 39 -0.39 -8.68 3.26
C ARG A 39 -1.08 -7.40 2.77
N ILE A 40 -0.33 -6.34 2.46
CA ILE A 40 -0.88 -5.11 1.88
C ILE A 40 -1.44 -5.39 0.48
N ASN A 41 -0.72 -6.13 -0.36
CA ASN A 41 -1.23 -6.51 -1.68
C ASN A 41 -2.45 -7.44 -1.58
N ASP A 42 -2.47 -8.38 -0.64
CA ASP A 42 -3.62 -9.26 -0.38
C ASP A 42 -4.85 -8.46 0.07
N LEU A 43 -4.64 -7.47 0.95
CA LEU A 43 -5.66 -6.51 1.37
C LEU A 43 -6.21 -5.73 0.17
N LEU A 44 -5.36 -5.15 -0.67
CA LEU A 44 -5.81 -4.44 -1.88
C LEU A 44 -6.55 -5.35 -2.86
N GLN A 45 -6.15 -6.61 -2.98
CA GLN A 45 -6.87 -7.60 -3.77
C GLN A 45 -8.26 -7.88 -3.20
N ASP A 46 -8.40 -7.98 -1.88
CA ASP A 46 -9.69 -8.14 -1.20
C ASP A 46 -10.60 -6.91 -1.44
N TYR A 47 -10.05 -5.70 -1.35
CA TYR A 47 -10.76 -4.47 -1.73
C TYR A 47 -11.21 -4.49 -3.19
N ARG A 48 -10.36 -4.95 -4.11
CA ARG A 48 -10.74 -5.09 -5.52
C ARG A 48 -11.90 -6.07 -5.71
N ASN A 49 -11.87 -7.21 -5.01
CA ASN A 49 -12.96 -8.19 -5.06
C ASN A 49 -14.26 -7.61 -4.47
N LYS A 50 -14.17 -6.82 -3.39
CA LYS A 50 -15.31 -6.11 -2.80
C LYS A 50 -15.93 -5.12 -3.79
N ILE A 51 -15.11 -4.34 -4.51
CA ILE A 51 -15.59 -3.43 -5.55
C ILE A 51 -16.31 -4.21 -6.67
N ASP A 52 -15.74 -5.34 -7.12
CA ASP A 52 -16.35 -6.20 -8.14
C ASP A 52 -17.70 -6.78 -7.69
N ASN A 53 -17.81 -7.12 -6.39
CA ASN A 53 -19.06 -7.54 -5.76
C ASN A 53 -20.07 -6.39 -5.53
N GLY A 54 -19.69 -5.14 -5.81
CA GLY A 54 -20.53 -3.96 -5.57
C GLY A 54 -20.62 -3.54 -4.10
N GLU A 55 -19.69 -3.99 -3.25
CA GLU A 55 -19.60 -3.59 -1.86
C GLU A 55 -19.01 -2.18 -1.74
N LYS A 56 -19.55 -1.39 -0.80
CA LYS A 56 -19.02 -0.05 -0.52
C LYS A 56 -17.78 -0.17 0.35
N ILE A 57 -16.67 0.33 -0.17
CA ILE A 57 -15.40 0.42 0.56
C ILE A 57 -15.16 1.86 1.01
N THR A 58 -14.55 2.05 2.17
CA THR A 58 -14.26 3.40 2.70
C THR A 58 -12.76 3.57 2.94
N SER A 59 -12.25 4.78 2.66
CA SER A 59 -10.84 5.13 2.89
C SER A 59 -10.44 4.95 4.36
N SER A 60 -11.32 5.30 5.30
CA SER A 60 -11.07 5.14 6.74
C SER A 60 -10.85 3.69 7.17
N GLU A 61 -11.59 2.74 6.57
CA GLU A 61 -11.39 1.32 6.82
C GLU A 61 -10.07 0.85 6.25
N TYR A 62 -9.77 1.21 5.00
CA TYR A 62 -8.50 0.89 4.36
C TYR A 62 -7.30 1.41 5.15
N GLU A 63 -7.34 2.69 5.55
CA GLU A 63 -6.30 3.33 6.37
C GLU A 63 -6.11 2.60 7.70
N SER A 64 -7.19 2.20 8.35
CA SER A 64 -7.11 1.45 9.61
C SER A 64 -6.47 0.08 9.42
N GLU A 65 -6.83 -0.65 8.37
CA GLU A 65 -6.32 -1.99 8.11
C GLU A 65 -4.84 -1.99 7.67
N ILE A 66 -4.46 -1.08 6.76
CA ILE A 66 -3.06 -0.97 6.35
C ILE A 66 -2.16 -0.54 7.52
N LEU A 67 -2.65 0.37 8.38
CA LEU A 67 -1.91 0.77 9.58
C LEU A 67 -1.74 -0.38 10.56
N LYS A 68 -2.72 -1.29 10.70
CA LYS A 68 -2.53 -2.51 11.50
C LYS A 68 -1.42 -3.40 10.96
N ILE A 69 -1.33 -3.58 9.64
CA ILE A 69 -0.30 -4.41 9.01
C ILE A 69 1.09 -3.77 9.16
N VAL A 70 1.20 -2.47 8.88
CA VAL A 70 2.48 -1.75 8.90
C VAL A 70 2.98 -1.52 10.32
N ASN A 71 2.09 -1.18 11.25
CA ASN A 71 2.45 -0.91 12.65
C ASN A 71 2.48 -2.16 13.53
N GLU A 72 2.26 -3.38 12.98
CA GLU A 72 2.29 -4.64 13.73
C GLU A 72 3.63 -4.85 14.45
N ASP A 73 4.75 -4.55 13.79
CA ASP A 73 6.09 -4.72 14.37
C ASP A 73 6.61 -3.42 15.00
N LYS A 74 6.42 -2.27 14.32
CA LYS A 74 6.82 -0.95 14.81
C LYS A 74 5.82 0.13 14.38
N PRO A 75 5.35 0.98 15.30
CA PRO A 75 4.51 2.13 14.96
C PRO A 75 5.37 3.22 14.29
N THR A 76 5.51 3.14 12.97
CA THR A 76 6.27 4.11 12.16
C THR A 76 5.43 4.73 11.05
N ALA A 77 4.26 4.18 10.76
CA ALA A 77 3.37 4.66 9.72
C ALA A 77 2.11 5.29 10.31
N ASP A 78 1.69 6.40 9.70
CA ASP A 78 0.44 7.10 9.97
C ASP A 78 -0.45 7.10 8.72
N TYR A 79 -1.65 7.68 8.78
CA TYR A 79 -2.58 7.75 7.65
C TYR A 79 -1.93 8.31 6.35
N HIS A 80 -0.91 9.17 6.47
CA HIS A 80 -0.12 9.64 5.33
C HIS A 80 0.61 8.52 4.58
N PHE A 81 1.00 7.44 5.26
CA PHE A 81 1.55 6.26 4.61
C PHE A 81 0.49 5.61 3.72
N ALA A 82 -0.72 5.40 4.25
CA ALA A 82 -1.81 4.78 3.52
C ALA A 82 -2.18 5.57 2.25
N GLU A 83 -2.32 6.90 2.40
CA GLU A 83 -2.58 7.84 1.29
C GLU A 83 -1.45 7.79 0.24
N SER A 84 -0.19 7.92 0.69
CA SER A 84 0.96 7.98 -0.22
C SER A 84 1.21 6.65 -0.91
N TYR A 85 1.02 5.52 -0.22
CA TYR A 85 1.18 4.19 -0.80
C TYR A 85 0.21 3.98 -1.96
N LEU A 86 -1.05 4.34 -1.77
CA LEU A 86 -2.08 4.19 -2.79
C LEU A 86 -1.90 5.19 -3.94
N GLU A 87 -1.47 6.44 -3.66
CA GLU A 87 -1.08 7.40 -4.70
C GLU A 87 0.09 6.88 -5.55
N LEU A 88 1.12 6.32 -4.92
CA LEU A 88 2.28 5.77 -5.62
C LEU A 88 1.90 4.54 -6.43
N CYS A 89 1.06 3.65 -5.90
CA CYS A 89 0.47 2.55 -6.67
C CYS A 89 -0.25 3.09 -7.92
N PHE A 90 -1.09 4.12 -7.77
CA PHE A 90 -1.80 4.74 -8.88
C PHE A 90 -0.84 5.32 -9.93
N LYS A 91 0.21 6.06 -9.52
CA LYS A 91 1.24 6.58 -10.44
C LYS A 91 1.97 5.48 -11.21
N GLU A 92 2.14 4.31 -10.61
CA GLU A 92 2.71 3.13 -11.25
C GLU A 92 1.69 2.31 -12.08
N GLN A 93 0.47 2.82 -12.29
CA GLN A 93 -0.63 2.09 -12.97
C GLN A 93 -0.96 0.76 -12.27
N ARG A 94 -0.92 0.76 -10.94
CA ARG A 94 -1.27 -0.38 -10.08
C ARG A 94 -2.44 0.02 -9.19
N TRP A 95 -3.39 -0.91 -9.02
CA TRP A 95 -4.53 -0.72 -8.11
C TRP A 95 -5.36 0.54 -8.39
N GLU A 96 -5.41 0.97 -9.65
CA GLU A 96 -6.16 2.17 -10.08
C GLU A 96 -7.63 2.06 -9.65
N ASP A 97 -8.30 0.95 -9.94
CA ASP A 97 -9.69 0.71 -9.55
C ASP A 97 -9.95 0.96 -8.05
N VAL A 98 -9.02 0.50 -7.20
CA VAL A 98 -9.12 0.61 -5.73
C VAL A 98 -8.86 2.03 -5.27
N PHE A 99 -7.86 2.70 -5.85
CA PHE A 99 -7.57 4.11 -5.59
C PHE A 99 -8.75 5.00 -5.99
N GLU A 100 -9.28 4.78 -7.18
CA GLU A 100 -10.41 5.52 -7.71
C GLU A 100 -11.62 5.39 -6.79
N GLU A 101 -11.97 4.19 -6.33
CA GLU A 101 -13.15 4.01 -5.48
C GLU A 101 -12.94 4.51 -4.05
N LEU A 102 -11.77 4.31 -3.44
CA LEU A 102 -11.47 4.79 -2.08
C LEU A 102 -11.36 6.31 -2.00
N TYR A 103 -10.78 6.96 -3.01
CA TYR A 103 -10.49 8.39 -2.99
C TYR A 103 -11.33 9.22 -3.98
N ARG A 104 -12.34 8.62 -4.64
CA ARG A 104 -13.30 9.30 -5.54
C ARG A 104 -13.86 10.58 -4.94
N ASP A 105 -14.25 10.51 -3.66
CA ASP A 105 -14.93 11.57 -2.92
C ASP A 105 -13.93 12.45 -2.14
N SER A 106 -12.64 12.11 -2.17
CA SER A 106 -11.62 12.84 -1.41
C SER A 106 -11.25 14.15 -2.09
N ILE A 107 -11.46 15.26 -1.37
CA ILE A 107 -11.12 16.61 -1.84
C ILE A 107 -9.62 16.72 -2.16
N LYS A 108 -8.75 16.04 -1.40
CA LYS A 108 -7.29 16.04 -1.61
C LYS A 108 -6.90 15.46 -2.97
N PHE A 109 -7.55 14.37 -3.37
CA PHE A 109 -7.23 13.67 -4.61
C PHE A 109 -8.11 14.09 -5.79
N SER A 110 -9.08 14.99 -5.56
CA SER A 110 -9.98 15.52 -6.58
C SER A 110 -9.30 16.04 -7.86
N HIS A 111 -8.03 16.44 -7.79
CA HIS A 111 -7.25 16.84 -8.98
C HIS A 111 -6.90 15.68 -9.94
N TYR A 112 -6.84 14.43 -9.45
CA TYR A 112 -6.63 13.25 -10.29
C TYR A 112 -7.91 12.87 -11.04
N PHE A 113 -9.07 13.24 -10.49
CA PHE A 113 -10.39 12.94 -11.06
C PHE A 113 -11.03 14.09 -11.84
N LYS A 114 -10.54 15.32 -11.67
CA LYS A 114 -10.98 16.48 -12.48
C LYS A 114 -10.38 16.38 -13.88
N LYS A 115 -11.15 15.78 -14.78
CA LYS A 115 -10.93 15.82 -16.23
C LYS A 115 -11.73 16.96 -16.87
#